data_AF-A0A845YT89-F1
#
_entry.id   AF-A0A845YT89-F1
#
_cell.length_a   1.000
_cell.length_b   1.000
_cell.length_c   1.000
_cell.angle_alpha   90.00
_cell.angle_beta   90.00
_cell.angle_gamma   90.00
#
_symmetry.space_group_name_H-M   'P 1'
#
loop_
_entity.id
_entity.type
_entity.pdbx_description
1 polymer ?
#
loop_
_entity_poly.entity_id
_entity_poly.type
_entity_poly.pdbx_seq_one_letter_code
_entity_poly.pdbx_strand_id
1 'polypeptide(L)'
;MENIEYSGYWWLPLKEDEKIAGKPEKKIAGTLTFTNYEGIKLRLMGSFTGELESDVPIILGFADKKIITLHGNLNCFSTISSSGFSSQEYISDLALIGRHFANRNEILFHKANVQYSYLFDWIELPKIKREPDFVEDWNKERELRFIYTRPETIEAITKYGKFSVFYGWSEAAKPEGINFQQFVSLIIQPNQEKLSFKDIYSKFIRPLNNFLTFATDRANSITKLELYSYYGDVNVDIENTPYKKE
;
A
#
# COMPACT_ATOMS: atom_id res chain seq x y z
N MET A 1 3.25 4.72 14.48
CA MET A 1 2.48 3.70 13.73
C MET A 1 2.13 2.58 14.68
N GLU A 2 0.89 2.11 14.63
CA GLU A 2 0.42 0.94 15.37
C GLU A 2 1.08 -0.34 14.82
N ASN A 3 1.20 -1.34 15.68
CA ASN A 3 1.66 -2.66 15.25
C ASN A 3 0.58 -3.29 14.38
N ILE A 4 0.97 -3.85 13.24
CA ILE A 4 0.05 -4.50 12.31
C ILE A 4 0.32 -6.00 12.35
N GLU A 5 -0.75 -6.79 12.41
CA GLU A 5 -0.69 -8.24 12.39
C GLU A 5 -1.65 -8.77 11.32
N TYR A 6 -1.19 -9.75 10.53
CA TYR A 6 -1.97 -10.43 9.51
C TYR A 6 -1.77 -11.95 9.63
N SER A 7 -2.85 -12.67 9.91
CA SER A 7 -2.83 -14.13 9.95
C SER A 7 -3.34 -14.71 8.62
N GLY A 8 -2.66 -15.73 8.11
CA GLY A 8 -3.03 -16.31 6.83
C GLY A 8 -2.17 -17.47 6.40
N TYR A 9 -2.18 -17.72 5.09
CA TYR A 9 -1.43 -18.79 4.45
C TYR A 9 -0.32 -18.22 3.59
N TRP A 10 0.84 -18.88 3.62
CA TRP A 10 2.07 -18.44 2.98
C TRP A 10 2.69 -19.59 2.19
N TRP A 11 3.34 -19.29 1.07
CA TRP A 11 3.98 -20.29 0.21
C TRP A 11 5.09 -19.67 -0.64
N LEU A 12 5.93 -20.53 -1.21
CA LEU A 12 6.92 -20.13 -2.20
C LEU A 12 6.31 -20.20 -3.61
N PRO A 13 6.70 -19.30 -4.54
CA PRO A 13 6.34 -19.46 -5.95
C PRO A 13 6.82 -20.81 -6.49
N LEU A 14 5.94 -21.53 -7.19
CA LEU A 14 6.32 -22.76 -7.87
C LEU A 14 7.33 -22.47 -8.99
N LYS A 15 8.32 -23.35 -9.15
CA LYS A 15 9.20 -23.33 -10.31
C LYS A 15 8.42 -23.73 -11.57
N GLU A 16 8.91 -23.32 -12.74
CA GLU A 16 8.19 -23.51 -14.01
C GLU A 16 7.93 -24.99 -14.33
N ASP A 17 8.92 -25.85 -14.08
CA ASP A 17 8.81 -27.30 -14.20
C ASP A 17 7.74 -27.90 -13.28
N GLU A 18 7.61 -27.37 -12.06
CA GLU A 18 6.61 -27.80 -11.09
C GLU A 18 5.19 -27.35 -11.47
N LYS A 19 5.06 -26.15 -12.04
CA LYS A 19 3.79 -25.65 -12.59
C LYS A 19 3.35 -26.51 -13.78
N ILE A 20 4.25 -26.81 -14.70
CA ILE A 20 3.97 -27.68 -15.87
C ILE A 20 3.54 -29.07 -15.41
N ALA A 21 4.16 -29.60 -14.36
CA ALA A 21 3.80 -30.87 -13.76
C ALA A 21 2.49 -30.84 -12.95
N GLY A 22 1.82 -29.69 -12.84
CA GLY A 22 0.55 -29.54 -12.10
C GLY A 22 0.70 -29.74 -10.60
N LYS A 23 1.90 -29.54 -10.02
CA LYS A 23 2.10 -29.69 -8.58
C LYS A 23 1.32 -28.61 -7.81
N PRO A 24 0.63 -28.96 -6.72
CA PRO A 24 -0.05 -27.99 -5.88
C PRO A 24 0.95 -27.14 -5.08
N GLU A 25 0.60 -25.88 -4.84
CA GLU A 25 1.36 -25.00 -3.94
C GLU A 25 1.28 -25.53 -2.50
N LYS A 26 2.42 -25.69 -1.84
CA LYS A 26 2.49 -26.06 -0.42
C LYS A 26 2.26 -24.82 0.44
N LYS A 27 1.03 -24.63 0.91
CA LYS A 27 0.64 -23.51 1.78
C LYS A 27 0.84 -23.84 3.25
N ILE A 28 1.41 -22.90 3.99
CA ILE A 28 1.73 -23.02 5.41
C ILE A 28 1.05 -21.88 6.17
N ALA A 29 0.38 -22.20 7.26
CA ALA A 29 -0.23 -21.20 8.13
C ALA A 29 0.87 -20.34 8.80
N GLY A 30 0.64 -19.04 8.92
CA GLY A 30 1.60 -18.15 9.54
C GLY A 30 1.04 -16.75 9.80
N THR A 31 1.79 -15.99 10.58
CA THR A 31 1.44 -14.63 11.00
C THR A 31 2.53 -13.66 10.57
N LEU A 32 2.14 -12.66 9.79
CA LEU A 32 2.97 -11.53 9.42
C LEU A 32 2.74 -10.39 10.41
N THR A 33 3.83 -9.86 10.94
CA THR A 33 3.83 -8.75 11.88
C THR A 33 4.66 -7.60 11.33
N PHE A 34 4.24 -6.37 11.59
CA PHE A 34 5.02 -5.17 11.36
C PHE A 34 5.07 -4.33 12.62
N THR A 35 6.28 -4.03 13.08
CA THR A 35 6.54 -3.09 14.19
C THR A 35 7.64 -2.11 13.80
N ASN A 36 7.65 -0.92 14.42
CA ASN A 36 8.69 0.08 14.11
C ASN A 36 10.10 -0.35 14.55
N TYR A 37 10.22 -1.35 15.43
CA TYR A 37 11.49 -1.82 16.00
C TYR A 37 12.00 -3.07 15.29
N GLU A 38 11.12 -4.03 15.00
CA GLU A 38 11.50 -5.32 14.42
C GLU A 38 11.33 -5.36 12.89
N GLY A 39 10.66 -4.36 12.31
CA GLY A 39 10.37 -4.33 10.88
C GLY A 39 9.30 -5.34 10.49
N ILE A 40 9.43 -5.95 9.31
CA ILE A 40 8.49 -6.91 8.75
C ILE A 40 8.95 -8.32 9.11
N LYS A 41 8.13 -9.06 9.85
CA LYS A 41 8.47 -10.41 10.33
C LYS A 41 7.35 -11.40 10.06
N LEU A 42 7.67 -12.48 9.37
CA LEU A 42 6.76 -13.61 9.12
C LEU A 42 7.14 -14.79 10.02
N ARG A 43 6.20 -15.27 10.83
CA ARG A 43 6.32 -16.51 11.61
C ARG A 43 5.42 -17.59 11.03
N LEU A 44 5.99 -18.72 10.64
CA LEU A 44 5.27 -19.87 10.10
C LEU A 44 5.05 -20.95 11.16
N MET A 45 3.87 -21.56 11.15
CA MET A 45 3.54 -22.79 11.86
C MET A 45 3.96 -24.01 11.03
N GLY A 46 5.26 -24.10 10.79
CA GLY A 46 5.89 -25.10 9.94
C GLY A 46 7.13 -24.53 9.28
N SER A 47 7.53 -25.12 8.16
CA SER A 47 8.67 -24.67 7.38
C SER A 47 8.50 -24.99 5.89
N PHE A 48 8.94 -24.07 5.02
CA PHE A 48 8.85 -24.28 3.57
C PHE A 48 9.73 -25.46 3.13
N THR A 49 10.98 -25.42 3.54
CA THR A 49 12.03 -26.40 3.23
C THR A 49 12.48 -27.08 4.54
N GLY A 50 12.76 -28.39 4.52
CA GLY A 50 13.27 -29.08 5.71
C GLY A 50 14.68 -28.64 6.14
N GLU A 51 15.31 -27.76 5.37
CA GLU A 51 16.68 -27.28 5.55
C GLU A 51 16.69 -25.76 5.78
N LEU A 52 17.74 -25.28 6.46
CA LEU A 52 18.02 -23.87 6.65
C LEU A 52 18.48 -23.22 5.33
N GLU A 53 17.59 -23.08 4.36
CA GLU A 53 17.85 -22.12 3.28
C GLU A 53 17.85 -20.71 3.88
N SER A 54 18.98 -20.02 3.72
CA SER A 54 19.22 -18.71 4.34
C SER A 54 18.54 -17.56 3.60
N ASP A 55 18.38 -17.67 2.28
CA ASP A 55 17.82 -16.61 1.43
C ASP A 55 16.63 -17.12 0.62
N VAL A 56 15.46 -16.56 0.92
CA VAL A 56 14.23 -16.82 0.17
C VAL A 56 13.83 -15.51 -0.50
N PRO A 57 14.04 -15.35 -1.82
CA PRO A 57 13.89 -14.04 -2.46
C PRO A 57 12.44 -13.53 -2.42
N ILE A 58 11.46 -14.44 -2.50
CA ILE A 58 10.03 -14.13 -2.54
C ILE A 58 9.24 -15.15 -1.72
N ILE A 59 8.33 -14.64 -0.90
CA ILE A 59 7.29 -15.43 -0.22
C ILE A 59 5.93 -14.80 -0.61
N LEU A 60 5.00 -15.64 -1.04
CA LEU A 60 3.63 -15.24 -1.36
C LEU A 60 2.72 -15.53 -0.17
N GLY A 61 1.70 -14.70 0.02
CA GLY A 61 0.73 -14.91 1.08
C GLY A 61 -0.67 -14.39 0.77
N PHE A 62 -1.63 -14.98 1.47
CA PHE A 62 -2.99 -14.49 1.55
C PHE A 62 -3.41 -14.45 3.02
N ALA A 63 -3.61 -13.24 3.54
CA ALA A 63 -3.88 -12.99 4.95
C ALA A 63 -4.87 -11.83 5.08
N ASP A 64 -5.87 -11.93 5.96
CA ASP A 64 -6.90 -10.90 6.15
C ASP A 64 -7.51 -10.35 4.85
N LYS A 65 -7.84 -11.27 3.93
CA LYS A 65 -8.38 -10.98 2.58
C LYS A 65 -7.46 -10.15 1.68
N LYS A 66 -6.17 -10.04 2.03
CA LYS A 66 -5.15 -9.32 1.27
C LYS A 66 -4.21 -10.30 0.59
N ILE A 67 -3.92 -10.01 -0.67
CA ILE A 67 -2.85 -10.66 -1.43
C ILE A 67 -1.54 -9.95 -1.06
N ILE A 68 -0.53 -10.69 -0.58
CA ILE A 68 0.72 -10.12 -0.07
C ILE A 68 1.91 -10.82 -0.74
N THR A 69 2.90 -10.04 -1.16
CA THR A 69 4.23 -10.52 -1.56
C THR A 69 5.26 -9.98 -0.58
N LEU A 70 6.07 -10.85 0.02
CA LEU A 70 7.25 -10.48 0.78
C LEU A 70 8.50 -10.65 -0.07
N HIS A 71 9.38 -9.65 -0.03
CA HIS A 71 10.59 -9.60 -0.84
C HIS A 71 11.83 -9.36 0.04
N GLY A 72 12.94 -10.01 -0.32
CA GLY A 72 14.20 -9.93 0.43
C GLY A 72 14.07 -10.59 1.80
N ASN A 73 13.76 -11.89 1.82
CA ASN A 73 13.45 -12.60 3.07
C ASN A 73 14.69 -13.34 3.58
N LEU A 74 15.13 -12.96 4.78
CA LEU A 74 16.19 -13.62 5.52
C LEU A 74 15.59 -14.58 6.54
N ASN A 75 15.97 -15.85 6.49
CA ASN A 75 15.62 -16.81 7.53
C ASN A 75 16.43 -16.50 8.80
N CYS A 76 15.74 -16.12 9.87
CA CYS A 76 16.39 -15.71 11.12
C CYS A 76 16.36 -16.79 12.19
N PHE A 77 15.37 -17.68 12.15
CA PHE A 77 15.15 -18.66 13.20
C PHE A 77 14.36 -19.86 12.69
N SER A 78 14.80 -21.05 13.06
CA SER A 78 14.07 -22.29 12.83
C SER A 78 14.15 -23.12 14.10
N THR A 79 13.00 -23.53 14.63
CA THR A 79 12.92 -24.42 15.79
C THR A 79 12.06 -25.62 15.48
N ILE A 80 12.51 -26.76 15.99
CA ILE A 80 11.73 -27.99 16.05
C ILE A 80 11.48 -28.24 17.54
N SER A 81 10.23 -28.13 17.97
CA SER A 81 9.83 -28.47 19.33
C SER A 81 9.98 -29.97 19.59
N SER A 82 10.15 -30.35 20.86
CA SER A 82 10.23 -31.75 21.29
C SER A 82 8.97 -32.57 20.91
N SER A 83 7.84 -31.90 20.72
CA SER A 83 6.58 -32.45 20.20
C SER A 83 6.55 -32.63 18.67
N GLY A 84 7.64 -32.33 17.95
CA GLY A 84 7.74 -32.49 16.50
C GLY A 84 7.17 -31.34 15.67
N PHE A 85 6.58 -30.31 16.28
CA PHE A 85 6.15 -29.11 15.56
C PHE A 85 7.37 -28.25 15.20
N SER A 86 7.52 -27.94 13.92
CA SER A 86 8.49 -26.96 13.44
C SER A 86 7.87 -25.57 13.32
N SER A 87 8.68 -24.54 13.53
CA SER A 87 8.34 -23.15 13.26
C SER A 87 9.53 -22.44 12.65
N GLN A 88 9.26 -21.57 11.68
CA GLN A 88 10.29 -20.83 10.96
C GLN A 88 9.94 -19.35 10.94
N GLU A 89 10.95 -18.50 11.10
CA GLU A 89 10.80 -17.05 11.09
C GLU A 89 11.65 -16.40 10.00
N TYR A 90 11.04 -15.45 9.29
CA TYR A 90 11.67 -14.65 8.27
C TYR A 90 11.56 -13.16 8.61
N ILE A 91 12.63 -12.41 8.39
CA ILE A 91 12.60 -10.94 8.32
C ILE A 91 12.63 -10.56 6.85
N SER A 92 11.75 -9.63 6.45
CA SER A 92 11.58 -9.20 5.07
C SER A 92 11.94 -7.72 4.89
N ASP A 93 12.57 -7.38 3.78
CA ASP A 93 12.86 -5.98 3.43
C ASP A 93 11.58 -5.21 3.03
N LEU A 94 10.65 -5.90 2.35
CA LEU A 94 9.46 -5.27 1.77
C LEU A 94 8.25 -6.20 1.82
N ALA A 95 7.08 -5.62 2.14
CA ALA A 95 5.78 -6.25 1.99
C ALA A 95 4.93 -5.45 0.99
N LEU A 96 4.61 -6.07 -0.14
CA LEU A 96 3.79 -5.52 -1.20
C LEU A 96 2.37 -6.09 -1.09
N ILE A 97 1.38 -5.22 -0.87
CA ILE A 97 -0.02 -5.60 -0.74
C ILE A 97 -0.75 -5.32 -2.06
N GLY A 98 -1.56 -6.28 -2.52
CA GLY A 98 -2.43 -6.16 -3.69
C GLY A 98 -2.08 -7.09 -4.84
N ARG A 99 -0.88 -7.70 -4.85
CA ARG A 99 -0.45 -8.58 -5.94
C ARG A 99 0.60 -9.59 -5.50
N HIS A 100 0.60 -10.77 -6.15
CA HIS A 100 1.68 -11.74 -6.13
C HIS A 100 2.68 -11.48 -7.26
N PHE A 101 3.96 -11.36 -6.93
CA PHE A 101 5.06 -11.34 -7.89
C PHE A 101 5.79 -12.67 -7.82
N ALA A 102 5.92 -13.37 -8.95
CA ALA A 102 6.52 -14.70 -8.96
C ALA A 102 8.05 -14.66 -8.97
N ASN A 103 8.63 -13.55 -9.44
CA ASN A 103 10.08 -13.36 -9.48
C ASN A 103 10.49 -11.92 -9.09
N ARG A 104 11.76 -11.77 -8.69
CA ARG A 104 12.32 -10.47 -8.28
C ARG A 104 12.35 -9.44 -9.41
N ASN A 105 12.48 -9.90 -10.65
CA ASN A 105 12.61 -9.04 -11.81
C ASN A 105 11.27 -8.41 -12.24
N GLU A 106 10.15 -8.95 -11.77
CA GLU A 106 8.81 -8.39 -11.98
C GLU A 106 8.51 -7.20 -11.05
N ILE A 107 9.28 -7.03 -9.97
CA ILE A 107 9.09 -5.97 -8.97
C ILE A 107 9.70 -4.65 -9.48
N LEU A 108 9.09 -4.13 -10.54
CA LEU A 108 9.46 -2.90 -11.23
C LEU A 108 8.23 -2.02 -11.39
N PHE A 109 8.41 -0.73 -11.14
CA PHE A 109 7.32 0.24 -11.07
C PHE A 109 7.60 1.45 -11.97
N HIS A 110 6.52 2.02 -12.51
CA HIS A 110 6.55 3.18 -13.41
C HIS A 110 5.87 4.41 -12.83
N LYS A 111 5.10 4.23 -11.76
CA LYS A 111 4.35 5.31 -11.11
C LYS A 111 4.25 5.04 -9.62
N ALA A 112 4.31 6.11 -8.83
CA ALA A 112 4.06 6.09 -7.41
C ALA A 112 3.00 7.14 -7.05
N ASN A 113 2.10 6.79 -6.15
CA ASN A 113 1.17 7.71 -5.53
C ASN A 113 1.45 7.75 -4.04
N VAL A 114 1.85 8.90 -3.52
CA VAL A 114 2.33 9.05 -2.14
C VAL A 114 1.56 10.12 -1.40
N GLN A 115 1.14 9.82 -0.17
CA GLN A 115 0.58 10.78 0.77
C GLN A 115 1.58 11.06 1.89
N TYR A 116 1.70 12.33 2.27
CA TYR A 116 2.51 12.77 3.40
C TYR A 116 1.63 13.43 4.46
N SER A 117 2.05 13.34 5.72
CA SER A 117 1.27 13.80 6.88
C SER A 117 0.76 15.24 6.76
N TYR A 118 1.58 16.17 6.26
CA TYR A 118 1.24 17.60 6.17
C TYR A 118 1.16 18.12 4.73
N LEU A 119 1.04 17.23 3.75
CA LEU A 119 0.85 17.65 2.35
C LEU A 119 -0.47 18.41 2.15
N PHE A 120 -1.54 17.95 2.82
CA PHE A 120 -2.85 18.59 2.77
C PHE A 120 -2.78 20.04 3.28
N ASP A 121 -2.14 20.25 4.45
CA ASP A 121 -1.99 21.56 5.07
C ASP A 121 -1.17 22.52 4.20
N TRP A 122 -0.11 22.00 3.56
CA TRP A 122 0.80 22.80 2.75
C TRP A 122 0.16 23.35 1.47
N ILE A 123 -0.81 22.64 0.89
CA ILE A 123 -1.43 23.03 -0.40
C ILE A 123 -2.61 24.01 -0.21
N GLU A 124 -3.01 24.30 1.03
CA GLU A 124 -4.08 25.27 1.35
C GLU A 124 -5.38 25.05 0.53
N LEU A 125 -5.90 23.83 0.53
CA LEU A 125 -7.07 23.47 -0.27
C LEU A 125 -8.33 24.33 0.00
N PRO A 126 -9.21 24.51 -1.01
CA PRO A 126 -10.49 25.14 -0.81
C PRO A 126 -11.29 24.36 0.24
N LYS A 127 -11.70 25.06 1.29
CA LYS A 127 -12.54 24.50 2.36
C LYS A 127 -13.90 24.10 1.79
N ILE A 128 -14.41 22.95 2.25
CA ILE A 128 -15.79 22.52 1.97
C ILE A 128 -16.73 23.61 2.47
N LYS A 129 -17.59 24.10 1.59
CA LYS A 129 -18.61 25.09 1.96
C LYS A 129 -19.91 24.35 2.27
N ARG A 130 -20.43 24.61 3.47
CA ARG A 130 -21.79 24.22 3.87
C ARG A 130 -22.72 25.34 3.43
N GLU A 131 -23.76 25.00 2.68
CA GLU A 131 -24.84 25.95 2.44
C GLU A 131 -25.63 26.15 3.74
N PRO A 132 -25.93 27.40 4.14
CA PRO A 132 -26.77 27.65 5.29
C PRO A 132 -28.17 27.09 5.03
N ASP A 133 -28.64 26.29 5.98
CA ASP A 133 -29.99 25.76 5.99
C ASP A 133 -30.90 26.79 6.67
N PHE A 134 -31.76 27.45 5.88
CA PHE A 134 -32.68 28.51 6.34
C PHE A 134 -34.09 27.98 6.61
N VAL A 135 -34.23 26.76 7.11
CA VAL A 135 -35.54 26.25 7.55
C VAL A 135 -35.86 26.77 8.95
N GLU A 136 -36.77 27.75 9.05
CA GLU A 136 -37.26 28.32 10.33
C GLU A 136 -38.09 27.33 11.16
N ASP A 137 -38.65 26.30 10.52
CA ASP A 137 -39.53 25.31 11.14
C ASP A 137 -38.74 24.09 11.66
N TRP A 138 -38.67 23.96 12.99
CA TRP A 138 -37.95 22.87 13.64
C TRP A 138 -38.55 21.48 13.41
N ASN A 139 -39.78 21.39 12.89
CA ASN A 139 -40.47 20.13 12.64
C ASN A 139 -40.33 19.61 11.20
N LYS A 140 -39.62 20.32 10.32
CA LYS A 140 -39.39 19.86 8.93
C LYS A 140 -38.06 19.13 8.79
N GLU A 141 -38.02 18.20 7.84
CA GLU A 141 -36.79 17.54 7.41
C GLU A 141 -35.76 18.59 6.97
N ARG A 142 -34.53 18.46 7.47
CA ARG A 142 -33.41 19.35 7.14
C ARG A 142 -32.53 18.69 6.09
N GLU A 143 -32.31 19.38 4.96
CA GLU A 143 -31.37 18.96 3.94
C GLU A 143 -30.03 19.65 4.17
N LEU A 144 -28.95 18.87 4.37
CA LEU A 144 -27.60 19.40 4.43
C LEU A 144 -26.93 19.25 3.07
N ARG A 145 -26.70 20.38 2.38
CA ARG A 145 -25.95 20.40 1.12
C ARG A 145 -24.51 20.86 1.32
N PHE A 146 -23.58 20.07 0.80
CA PHE A 146 -22.16 20.38 0.76
C PHE A 146 -21.74 20.58 -0.69
N ILE A 147 -21.06 21.68 -0.98
CA ILE A 147 -20.49 21.96 -2.31
C ILE A 147 -18.97 21.85 -2.21
N TYR A 148 -18.41 20.99 -3.06
CA TYR A 148 -16.97 20.86 -3.24
C TYR A 148 -16.58 21.26 -4.66
N THR A 149 -15.65 22.21 -4.76
CA THR A 149 -15.02 22.58 -6.03
C THR A 149 -13.61 22.01 -6.04
N ARG A 150 -13.37 21.04 -6.92
CA ARG A 150 -12.04 20.46 -7.10
C ARG A 150 -11.07 21.55 -7.56
N PRO A 151 -9.89 21.69 -6.95
CA PRO A 151 -8.87 22.63 -7.41
C PRO A 151 -8.36 22.28 -8.81
N GLU A 152 -7.76 23.26 -9.47
CA GLU A 152 -7.04 23.03 -10.72
C GLU A 152 -5.88 22.05 -10.50
N THR A 153 -5.65 21.21 -11.50
CA THR A 153 -4.57 20.23 -11.47
C THR A 153 -3.23 20.96 -11.49
N ILE A 154 -2.41 20.72 -10.47
CA ILE A 154 -1.03 21.19 -10.44
C ILE A 154 -0.15 20.10 -11.03
N GLU A 155 0.58 20.42 -12.09
CA GLU A 155 1.51 19.50 -12.74
C GLU A 155 2.87 20.18 -12.97
N ALA A 156 3.94 19.41 -12.82
CA ALA A 156 5.29 19.85 -13.12
C ALA A 156 6.00 18.76 -13.95
N ILE A 157 6.51 19.15 -15.12
CA ILE A 157 7.34 18.29 -15.97
C ILE A 157 8.80 18.68 -15.73
N THR A 158 9.61 17.70 -15.38
CA THR A 158 11.04 17.88 -15.12
C THR A 158 11.86 16.93 -15.99
N LYS A 159 13.18 17.11 -16.01
CA LYS A 159 14.09 16.14 -16.65
C LYS A 159 14.03 14.72 -16.05
N TYR A 160 13.46 14.57 -14.85
CA TYR A 160 13.37 13.29 -14.14
C TYR A 160 12.01 12.58 -14.33
N GLY A 161 10.97 13.32 -14.71
CA GLY A 161 9.60 12.81 -14.76
C GLY A 161 8.54 13.89 -14.62
N LYS A 162 7.29 13.45 -14.71
CA LYS A 162 6.09 14.23 -14.43
C LYS A 162 5.68 14.04 -12.96
N PHE A 163 5.34 15.15 -12.31
CA PHE A 163 4.80 15.19 -10.97
C PHE A 163 3.44 15.88 -11.03
N SER A 164 2.45 15.35 -10.32
CA SER A 164 1.15 16.01 -10.23
C SER A 164 0.53 15.86 -8.86
N VAL A 165 -0.29 16.84 -8.48
CA VAL A 165 -1.07 16.82 -7.25
C VAL A 165 -2.43 16.20 -7.54
N PHE A 166 -2.79 15.18 -6.77
CA PHE A 166 -4.09 14.54 -6.82
C PHE A 166 -4.91 14.91 -5.58
N TYR A 167 -6.15 15.34 -5.84
CA TYR A 167 -7.13 15.69 -4.82
C TYR A 167 -8.20 14.61 -4.80
N GLY A 168 -8.32 13.91 -3.67
CA GLY A 168 -9.31 12.86 -3.48
C GLY A 168 -10.20 13.12 -2.27
N TRP A 169 -11.28 12.35 -2.19
CA TRP A 169 -12.11 12.27 -1.01
C TRP A 169 -12.46 10.80 -0.72
N SER A 170 -12.69 10.49 0.54
CA SER A 170 -13.30 9.24 0.97
C SER A 170 -14.64 9.55 1.64
N GLU A 171 -15.61 8.71 1.34
CA GLU A 171 -16.92 8.71 1.97
C GLU A 171 -17.10 7.37 2.68
N ALA A 172 -17.29 7.42 3.99
CA ALA A 172 -17.75 6.27 4.76
C ALA A 172 -19.16 6.57 5.24
N ALA A 173 -20.14 5.96 4.58
CA ALA A 173 -21.52 5.97 5.05
C ALA A 173 -21.63 5.03 6.25
N LYS A 174 -22.05 5.57 7.40
CA LYS A 174 -22.49 4.79 8.55
C LYS A 174 -23.99 5.03 8.74
N PRO A 175 -24.74 4.09 9.34
CA PRO A 175 -26.16 4.30 9.64
C PRO A 175 -26.40 5.59 10.45
N GLU A 176 -25.43 5.99 11.28
CA GLU A 176 -25.53 7.16 12.17
C GLU A 176 -24.97 8.46 11.56
N GLY A 177 -24.39 8.43 10.36
CA GLY A 177 -23.85 9.64 9.74
C GLY A 177 -22.96 9.43 8.52
N ILE A 178 -22.65 10.54 7.86
CA ILE A 178 -21.75 10.60 6.70
C ILE A 178 -20.40 11.14 7.18
N ASN A 179 -19.34 10.35 7.03
CA ASN A 179 -17.99 10.83 7.21
C ASN A 179 -17.36 11.13 5.85
N PHE A 180 -17.12 12.42 5.59
CA PHE A 180 -16.47 12.91 4.38
C PHE A 180 -15.08 13.42 4.73
N GLN A 181 -14.04 12.81 4.17
CA GLN A 181 -12.66 13.18 4.42
C GLN A 181 -11.93 13.45 3.10
N GLN A 182 -11.35 14.64 2.96
CA GLN A 182 -10.49 14.98 1.83
C GLN A 182 -9.06 14.52 2.10
N PHE A 183 -8.35 14.18 1.03
CA PHE A 183 -6.93 13.88 1.09
C PHE A 183 -6.20 14.41 -0.14
N VAL A 184 -4.91 14.67 0.01
CA VAL A 184 -4.02 15.04 -1.08
C VAL A 184 -2.92 14.01 -1.19
N SER A 185 -2.60 13.64 -2.43
CA SER A 185 -1.46 12.80 -2.74
C SER A 185 -0.64 13.41 -3.87
N LEU A 186 0.63 13.03 -3.93
CA LEU A 186 1.53 13.37 -5.01
C LEU A 186 1.69 12.14 -5.91
N ILE A 187 1.40 12.33 -7.20
CA ILE A 187 1.64 11.34 -8.24
C ILE A 187 3.02 11.63 -8.85
N ILE A 188 3.85 10.60 -8.90
CA ILE A 188 5.20 10.63 -9.45
C ILE A 188 5.24 9.65 -10.62
N GLN A 189 5.56 10.16 -11.81
CA GLN A 189 5.73 9.38 -13.04
C GLN A 189 7.14 9.65 -13.60
N PRO A 190 8.14 8.85 -13.21
CA PRO A 190 9.50 9.00 -13.71
C PRO A 190 9.58 8.80 -15.23
N ASN A 191 10.53 9.46 -15.89
CA ASN A 191 10.78 9.25 -17.32
C ASN A 191 11.32 7.84 -17.62
N GLN A 192 11.98 7.21 -16.63
CA GLN A 192 12.39 5.83 -16.73
C GLN A 192 11.22 4.92 -16.36
N GLU A 193 10.83 4.07 -17.30
CA GLU A 193 9.66 3.19 -17.17
C GLU A 193 9.82 2.15 -16.05
N LYS A 194 10.99 1.53 -15.92
CA LYS A 194 11.21 0.40 -15.01
C LYS A 194 12.17 0.77 -13.90
N LEU A 195 11.64 1.07 -12.72
CA LEU A 195 12.43 1.40 -11.53
C LEU A 195 12.15 0.42 -10.40
N SER A 196 13.19 0.09 -9.64
CA SER A 196 13.03 -0.65 -8.39
C SER A 196 12.35 0.22 -7.33
N PHE A 197 11.75 -0.40 -6.30
CA PHE A 197 11.25 0.34 -5.14
C PHE A 197 12.33 1.24 -4.53
N LYS A 198 13.56 0.71 -4.36
CA LYS A 198 14.69 1.45 -3.79
C LYS A 198 15.01 2.70 -4.60
N ASP A 199 14.97 2.62 -5.93
CA ASP A 199 15.20 3.77 -6.81
C ASP A 199 14.09 4.81 -6.67
N ILE A 200 12.81 4.40 -6.73
CA ILE A 200 11.68 5.32 -6.57
C ILE A 200 11.76 6.02 -5.20
N TYR A 201 12.00 5.24 -4.16
CA TYR A 201 12.05 5.74 -2.80
C TYR A 201 13.19 6.74 -2.60
N SER A 202 14.41 6.39 -3.01
CA SER A 202 15.60 7.23 -2.78
C SER A 202 15.67 8.46 -3.69
N LYS A 203 15.25 8.35 -4.95
CA LYS A 203 15.39 9.44 -5.94
C LYS A 203 14.22 10.42 -5.91
N PHE A 204 13.04 9.98 -5.49
CA PHE A 204 11.82 10.79 -5.58
C PHE A 204 11.14 10.97 -4.22
N ILE A 205 10.69 9.87 -3.59
CA ILE A 205 9.85 9.93 -2.39
C ILE A 205 10.60 10.57 -1.21
N ARG A 206 11.81 10.12 -0.89
CA ARG A 206 12.57 10.63 0.26
C ARG A 206 12.96 12.11 0.08
N PRO A 207 13.48 12.56 -1.08
CA PRO A 207 13.72 13.99 -1.31
C PRO A 207 12.47 14.87 -1.13
N LEU A 208 11.31 14.41 -1.61
CA LEU A 208 10.04 15.13 -1.43
C LEU A 208 9.59 15.16 0.04
N ASN A 209 9.75 14.06 0.78
CA ASN A 209 9.48 14.05 2.22
C ASN A 209 10.38 15.04 2.99
N ASN A 210 11.67 15.10 2.62
CA ASN A 210 12.61 16.05 3.22
C ASN A 210 12.24 17.49 2.87
N PHE A 211 11.85 17.76 1.62
CA PHE A 211 11.40 19.06 1.19
C PHE A 211 10.15 19.50 1.95
N LEU A 212 9.14 18.63 2.08
CA LEU A 212 7.93 18.93 2.85
C LEU A 212 8.22 19.13 4.34
N THR A 213 9.14 18.34 4.90
CA THR A 213 9.61 18.54 6.28
C THR A 213 10.16 19.94 6.49
N PHE A 214 10.97 20.42 5.55
CA PHE A 214 11.52 21.77 5.56
C PHE A 214 10.42 22.83 5.32
N ALA A 215 9.59 22.65 4.30
CA ALA A 215 8.58 23.62 3.87
C ALA A 215 7.44 23.82 4.90
N THR A 216 7.17 22.80 5.73
CA THR A 216 6.13 22.85 6.76
C THR A 216 6.65 23.08 8.17
N ASP A 217 7.97 23.13 8.35
CA ASP A 217 8.65 23.17 9.66
C ASP A 217 8.14 22.09 10.64
N ARG A 218 7.81 20.91 10.09
CA ARG A 218 7.23 19.78 10.83
C ARG A 218 7.80 18.47 10.30
N ALA A 219 8.03 17.52 11.21
CA ALA A 219 8.45 16.17 10.81
C ALA A 219 7.36 15.51 9.95
N ASN A 220 7.64 15.30 8.65
CA ASN A 220 6.71 14.63 7.75
C ASN A 220 7.01 13.14 7.65
N SER A 221 5.95 12.35 7.51
CA SER A 221 6.03 10.91 7.26
C SER A 221 5.11 10.53 6.11
N ILE A 222 5.43 9.42 5.45
CA ILE A 222 4.56 8.83 4.44
C ILE A 222 3.40 8.15 5.14
N THR A 223 2.17 8.57 4.85
CA THR A 223 0.95 8.01 5.42
C THR A 223 0.31 6.97 4.51
N LYS A 224 0.55 7.05 3.21
CA LYS A 224 0.11 6.09 2.20
C LYS A 224 1.10 6.04 1.05
N LEU A 225 1.39 4.84 0.55
CA LEU A 225 2.20 4.64 -0.65
C LEU A 225 1.58 3.56 -1.52
N GLU A 226 1.29 3.90 -2.77
CA GLU A 226 0.86 2.98 -3.81
C GLU A 226 1.89 3.01 -4.95
N LEU A 227 2.23 1.84 -5.47
CA LEU A 227 3.19 1.67 -6.55
C LEU A 227 2.50 0.91 -7.69
N TYR A 228 2.74 1.33 -8.92
CA TYR A 228 2.10 0.76 -10.10
C TYR A 228 3.14 0.07 -10.97
N SER A 229 2.88 -1.19 -11.31
CA SER A 229 3.77 -2.06 -12.08
C SER A 229 3.13 -2.42 -13.42
N TYR A 230 3.90 -2.45 -14.51
CA TYR A 230 3.40 -2.83 -15.83
C TYR A 230 2.79 -4.23 -15.88
N TYR A 231 3.32 -5.15 -15.07
CA TYR A 231 2.87 -6.53 -15.06
C TYR A 231 1.49 -6.69 -14.42
N GLY A 232 0.90 -5.63 -13.84
CA GLY A 232 -0.39 -5.68 -13.16
C GLY A 232 -1.46 -4.67 -13.56
N ASP A 233 -1.18 -3.78 -14.50
CA ASP A 233 -2.18 -2.81 -15.00
C ASP A 233 -2.98 -3.38 -16.19
N VAL A 234 -3.43 -4.64 -16.11
CA VAL A 234 -4.46 -5.15 -17.02
C VAL A 234 -5.80 -4.96 -16.30
N ASN A 235 -6.51 -3.89 -16.66
CA ASN A 235 -7.88 -3.53 -16.28
C ASN A 235 -8.13 -3.10 -14.82
N VAL A 236 -7.60 -1.94 -14.44
CA VAL A 236 -8.42 -0.98 -13.68
C VAL A 236 -8.28 0.36 -14.38
N ASP A 237 -9.18 0.60 -15.34
CA ASP A 237 -9.44 1.95 -15.82
C ASP A 237 -9.79 2.81 -14.60
N ILE A 238 -8.91 3.74 -14.26
CA ILE A 238 -9.19 4.80 -13.27
C ILE A 238 -10.11 5.88 -13.91
N GLU A 239 -10.51 5.69 -15.17
CA GLU A 239 -11.57 6.47 -15.80
C GLU A 239 -12.89 5.67 -15.77
N ASN A 240 -13.81 6.10 -14.92
CA ASN A 240 -15.20 5.65 -14.81
C ASN A 240 -15.46 4.29 -14.15
N THR A 241 -15.27 4.20 -12.83
CA THR A 241 -16.10 3.29 -12.01
C THR A 241 -17.32 4.06 -11.50
N PRO A 242 -18.54 3.86 -12.05
CA PRO A 242 -19.73 4.34 -11.40
C PRO A 242 -19.93 3.47 -10.15
N TYR A 243 -19.96 4.10 -8.98
CA TYR A 243 -20.37 3.45 -7.74
C TYR A 243 -21.72 2.77 -7.96
N LYS A 244 -21.74 1.43 -8.02
CA LYS A 244 -22.97 0.65 -7.90
C LYS A 244 -23.48 0.81 -6.47
N LYS A 245 -24.65 1.41 -6.34
CA LYS A 245 -25.51 1.30 -5.16
C LYS A 245 -25.99 -0.15 -5.06
N GLU A 246 -25.79 -0.77 -3.91
CA GLU A 246 -26.73 -1.76 -3.37
C GLU A 246 -27.82 -1.04 -2.59
#